data_AF-A0A662S784-F1
#
_entry.id   AF-A0A662S784-F1
#
_cell.length_a   1.000
_cell.length_b   1.000
_cell.length_c   1.000
_cell.angle_alpha   90.00
_cell.angle_beta   90.00
_cell.angle_gamma   90.00
#
_symmetry.space_group_name_H-M   'P 1'
#
loop_
_entity.id
_entity.type
_entity.pdbx_description
1 polymer ?
#
loop_
_entity_poly.entity_id
_entity_poly.type
_entity_poly.pdbx_seq_one_letter_code
_entity_poly.pdbx_strand_id
1 'polypeptide(L)'
;MVEMERLKSLDPELKRFLVNLGSEQRSSLKWDLLGYLLTLKPKACAGAPIESVKLMLLFWKYDLLESDEGLGTLIEICKALDPGKTAEILEKNGLHELAERMKGG
;
A
#
# COMPACT_ATOMS: atom_id res chain seq x y z
N MET A 1 0.62 -10.18 -21.34
CA MET A 1 0.25 -11.32 -20.48
C MET A 1 1.35 -11.67 -19.47
N VAL A 2 2.62 -11.75 -19.87
CA VAL A 2 3.74 -12.08 -18.96
C VAL A 2 4.00 -11.03 -17.87
N GLU A 3 3.73 -9.74 -18.11
CA GLU A 3 3.83 -8.70 -17.07
C GLU A 3 2.72 -8.80 -16.02
N MET A 4 1.53 -9.29 -16.39
CA MET A 4 0.42 -9.51 -15.46
C MET A 4 0.61 -10.76 -14.58
N GLU A 5 1.28 -11.80 -15.09
CA GLU A 5 1.64 -12.99 -14.29
C GLU A 5 2.83 -12.75 -13.35
N ARG A 6 3.63 -11.71 -13.61
CA ARG A 6 4.67 -11.19 -12.70
C ARG A 6 4.18 -10.12 -11.73
N LEU A 7 2.90 -9.74 -11.78
CA LEU A 7 2.20 -9.06 -10.69
C LEU A 7 2.12 -10.06 -9.54
N LYS A 8 3.25 -10.20 -8.84
CA LYS A 8 3.44 -11.15 -7.76
C LYS A 8 2.25 -11.05 -6.83
N SER A 9 1.72 -12.21 -6.49
CA SER A 9 0.77 -12.41 -5.41
C SER A 9 1.10 -11.45 -4.30
N LEU A 10 0.14 -10.57 -3.97
CA LEU A 10 0.17 -9.88 -2.69
C LEU A 10 0.63 -10.87 -1.63
N ASP A 11 1.46 -10.41 -0.70
CA ASP A 11 1.73 -11.19 0.49
C ASP A 11 0.39 -11.80 0.99
N PRO A 12 0.26 -13.14 1.07
CA PRO A 12 -1.02 -13.78 1.33
C PRO A 12 -1.66 -13.32 2.63
N GLU A 13 -0.85 -12.83 3.56
CA GLU A 13 -1.29 -12.30 4.84
C GLU A 13 -1.78 -10.86 4.71
N LEU A 14 -1.08 -10.00 3.95
CA LEU A 14 -1.59 -8.69 3.56
C LEU A 14 -2.96 -8.81 2.88
N LYS A 15 -3.12 -9.80 1.99
CA LYS A 15 -4.41 -10.07 1.33
C LYS A 15 -5.52 -10.43 2.31
N ARG A 16 -5.22 -11.18 3.38
CA ARG A 16 -6.19 -11.53 4.44
C ARG A 16 -6.68 -10.32 5.23
N PHE A 17 -5.83 -9.31 5.43
CA PHE A 17 -6.25 -8.08 6.09
C PHE A 17 -7.12 -7.21 5.19
N LEU A 18 -6.78 -7.11 3.90
CA LEU A 18 -7.48 -6.22 2.97
C LEU A 18 -8.88 -6.73 2.58
N VAL A 19 -9.07 -8.04 2.43
CA VAL A 19 -10.38 -8.63 2.04
C VAL A 19 -11.52 -8.31 3.00
N ASN A 20 -11.22 -8.01 4.26
CA ASN A 20 -12.21 -7.72 5.30
C ASN A 20 -12.55 -6.23 5.43
N LEU A 21 -11.91 -5.36 4.66
CA LEU A 21 -12.15 -3.92 4.73
C LEU A 21 -13.45 -3.53 4.01
N GLY A 22 -14.28 -2.72 4.69
CA GLY A 22 -15.44 -2.08 4.06
C GLY A 22 -15.02 -0.97 3.08
N SER A 23 -15.90 -0.60 2.14
CA SER A 23 -15.62 0.40 1.10
C SER A 23 -15.12 1.74 1.65
N GLU A 24 -15.74 2.26 2.71
CA GLU A 24 -15.34 3.52 3.34
C GLU A 24 -13.92 3.44 3.93
N GLN A 25 -13.60 2.32 4.59
CA GLN A 25 -12.29 2.09 5.18
C GLN A 25 -11.20 1.95 4.11
N ARG A 26 -11.51 1.29 2.99
CA ARG A 26 -10.63 1.19 1.82
C ARG A 26 -10.36 2.56 1.22
N SER A 27 -11.40 3.38 1.06
CA SER A 27 -11.25 4.74 0.52
C SER A 27 -10.41 5.63 1.44
N SER A 28 -10.68 5.58 2.76
CA SER A 28 -9.88 6.28 3.78
C SER A 28 -8.41 5.87 3.73
N LEU A 29 -8.14 4.56 3.73
CA LEU A 29 -6.79 4.02 3.70
C LEU A 29 -6.04 4.43 2.41
N LYS A 30 -6.70 4.33 1.25
CA LYS A 30 -6.14 4.81 -0.03
C LYS A 30 -5.70 6.27 0.08
N TRP A 31 -6.58 7.13 0.57
CA TRP A 31 -6.29 8.57 0.62
C TRP A 31 -5.23 8.93 1.67
N ASP A 32 -5.19 8.24 2.81
CA ASP A 32 -4.13 8.44 3.80
C ASP A 32 -2.75 8.01 3.25
N LEU A 33 -2.67 6.87 2.55
CA LEU A 33 -1.43 6.39 1.92
C LEU A 33 -0.97 7.31 0.79
N LEU A 34 -1.86 7.69 -0.12
CA LEU A 34 -1.55 8.65 -1.19
C LEU A 34 -1.16 10.02 -0.61
N GLY A 35 -1.90 10.49 0.39
CA GLY A 35 -1.62 11.74 1.09
C GLY A 35 -0.20 11.75 1.64
N TYR A 36 0.22 10.67 2.29
CA TYR A 36 1.60 10.50 2.75
C TYR A 36 2.62 10.58 1.60
N LEU A 37 2.43 9.81 0.52
CA LEU A 37 3.34 9.83 -0.63
C LEU A 37 3.52 11.23 -1.23
N LEU A 38 2.46 12.04 -1.24
CA LEU A 38 2.50 13.42 -1.73
C LEU A 38 3.27 14.38 -0.81
N THR A 39 3.48 14.03 0.46
CA THR A 39 4.31 14.84 1.38
C THR A 39 5.80 14.58 1.25
N LEU A 40 6.19 13.50 0.55
CA LEU A 40 7.57 13.07 0.48
C LEU A 40 8.41 13.99 -0.41
N LYS A 41 9.57 14.37 0.11
CA LYS A 41 10.59 15.07 -0.67
C LYS A 41 11.27 14.08 -1.62
N PRO A 42 11.80 14.53 -2.78
CA PRO A 42 12.42 13.64 -3.76
C PRO A 42 13.50 12.71 -3.20
N LYS A 43 14.29 13.17 -2.21
CA LYS A 43 15.33 12.35 -1.55
C LYS A 43 14.75 11.17 -0.77
N ALA A 44 13.56 11.33 -0.17
CA ALA A 44 12.89 10.24 0.55
C ALA A 44 12.39 9.16 -0.42
N CYS A 45 12.02 9.53 -1.65
CA CYS A 45 11.53 8.61 -2.68
C CYS A 45 12.62 7.71 -3.29
N ALA A 46 13.90 7.91 -2.97
CA ALA A 46 15.01 7.14 -3.55
C ALA A 46 14.95 5.63 -3.23
N GLY A 47 14.25 5.25 -2.16
CA GLY A 47 14.02 3.85 -1.76
C GLY A 47 12.77 3.20 -2.37
N ALA A 48 11.96 3.93 -3.16
CA ALA A 48 10.71 3.40 -3.68
C ALA A 48 10.97 2.24 -4.68
N PRO A 49 10.33 1.07 -4.51
CA PRO A 49 10.43 -0.01 -5.49
C PRO A 49 9.80 0.42 -6.82
N ILE A 50 10.61 0.63 -7.86
CA ILE A 50 10.14 1.17 -9.14
C ILE A 50 9.03 0.35 -9.77
N GLU A 51 9.06 -0.98 -9.62
CA GLU A 51 8.02 -1.85 -10.12
C GLU A 51 6.70 -1.63 -9.39
N SER A 52 6.70 -1.59 -8.05
CA SER A 52 5.49 -1.27 -7.27
C SER A 52 4.94 0.12 -7.63
N VAL A 53 5.81 1.11 -7.88
CA VAL A 53 5.37 2.45 -8.33
C VAL A 53 4.69 2.39 -9.71
N LYS A 54 5.24 1.64 -10.68
CA LYS A 54 4.58 1.44 -11.98
C LYS A 54 3.22 0.78 -11.81
N LEU A 55 3.10 -0.19 -10.89
CA LEU A 55 1.83 -0.86 -10.60
C LEU A 55 0.82 0.07 -9.98
N MET A 56 1.22 0.90 -9.01
CA MET A 56 0.37 1.93 -8.43
C MET A 56 -0.17 2.88 -9.52
N LEU A 57 0.68 3.31 -10.46
CA LEU A 57 0.25 4.17 -11.58
C LEU A 57 -0.74 3.45 -12.52
N LEU A 58 -0.56 2.15 -12.76
CA LEU A 58 -1.52 1.34 -13.52
C LEU A 58 -2.85 1.21 -12.76
N PHE A 59 -2.83 0.89 -11.47
CA PHE A 59 -4.03 0.81 -10.65
C PHE A 59 -4.75 2.16 -10.58
N TRP A 60 -4.02 3.27 -10.45
CA TRP A 60 -4.61 4.61 -10.55
C TRP A 60 -5.32 4.80 -11.88
N LYS A 61 -4.63 4.50 -13.00
CA LYS A 61 -5.17 4.70 -14.35
C LYS A 61 -6.49 3.98 -14.57
N TYR A 62 -6.69 2.83 -13.93
CA TYR A 62 -7.89 2.01 -14.06
C TYR A 62 -8.87 2.13 -12.88
N ASP A 63 -8.66 3.09 -11.97
CA ASP A 63 -9.48 3.28 -10.75
C ASP A 63 -9.56 2.03 -9.84
N LEU A 64 -8.44 1.32 -9.72
CA LEU A 64 -8.30 0.07 -8.98
C LEU A 64 -7.49 0.24 -7.68
N LEU A 65 -7.20 1.47 -7.25
CA LEU A 65 -6.41 1.70 -6.03
C LEU A 65 -7.12 1.24 -4.76
N GLU A 66 -8.44 1.11 -4.79
CA GLU A 66 -9.22 0.55 -3.69
C GLU A 66 -9.33 -0.98 -3.76
N SER A 67 -8.79 -1.66 -4.77
CA SER A 67 -8.72 -3.13 -4.82
C SER A 67 -7.71 -3.68 -3.81
N ASP A 68 -7.76 -4.99 -3.52
CA ASP A 68 -6.80 -5.61 -2.60
C ASP A 68 -5.37 -5.42 -3.14
N GLU A 69 -5.21 -5.59 -4.45
CA GLU A 69 -3.97 -5.38 -5.19
C GLU A 69 -3.51 -3.91 -5.19
N GLY A 70 -4.44 -2.98 -5.41
CA GLY A 70 -4.15 -1.55 -5.36
C GLY A 70 -3.69 -1.08 -3.98
N LEU A 71 -4.45 -1.43 -2.93
CA LEU A 71 -4.11 -1.08 -1.55
C LEU A 71 -2.82 -1.77 -1.10
N GLY A 72 -2.63 -3.05 -1.42
CA GLY A 72 -1.41 -3.76 -1.08
C GLY A 72 -0.18 -3.13 -1.72
N THR A 73 -0.28 -2.71 -2.98
CA THR A 73 0.81 -2.01 -3.68
C THR A 73 1.13 -0.67 -3.02
N LEU A 74 0.12 0.11 -2.63
CA LEU A 74 0.33 1.36 -1.89
C LEU A 74 1.05 1.11 -0.56
N ILE A 75 0.62 0.10 0.19
CA ILE A 75 1.23 -0.27 1.48
C ILE A 75 2.69 -0.69 1.29
N GLU A 76 3.00 -1.49 0.26
CA GLU A 76 4.38 -1.90 -0.04
C GLU A 76 5.30 -0.72 -0.35
N ILE A 77 4.83 0.23 -1.18
CA ILE A 77 5.59 1.44 -1.49
C ILE A 77 5.84 2.25 -0.22
N CYS A 78 4.78 2.54 0.54
CA CYS A 78 4.88 3.31 1.77
C CYS A 78 5.82 2.61 2.77
N LYS A 79 5.70 1.30 2.93
CA LYS A 79 6.54 0.50 3.83
C LYS A 79 8.01 0.58 3.43
N ALA A 80 8.32 0.47 2.15
CA ALA A 80 9.69 0.54 1.66
C ALA A 80 10.31 1.94 1.88
N LEU A 81 9.49 2.98 1.92
CA LEU A 81 9.91 4.36 2.14
C LEU A 81 10.04 4.71 3.62
N ASP A 82 9.05 4.32 4.43
CA ASP A 82 9.01 4.56 5.87
C ASP A 82 8.07 3.54 6.55
N PRO A 83 8.63 2.46 7.12
CA PRO A 83 7.85 1.46 7.84
C PRO A 83 7.09 2.05 9.04
N GLY A 84 7.71 3.01 9.74
CA GLY A 84 7.12 3.63 10.93
C GLY A 84 5.88 4.44 10.57
N LYS A 85 5.99 5.30 9.56
CA LYS A 85 4.85 6.09 9.10
C LYS A 85 3.75 5.22 8.49
N THR A 86 4.12 4.15 7.80
CA THR A 86 3.17 3.19 7.26
C THR A 86 2.38 2.50 8.37
N ALA A 87 3.05 2.07 9.44
CA ALA A 87 2.39 1.46 10.59
C ALA A 87 1.40 2.43 11.25
N GLU A 88 1.76 3.71 11.43
CA GLU A 88 0.83 4.73 11.96
C GLU A 88 -0.44 4.88 11.11
N ILE A 89 -0.30 4.89 9.77
CA ILE A 89 -1.43 5.00 8.85
C ILE A 89 -2.34 3.77 8.93
N LEU A 90 -1.74 2.58 8.99
CA LEU A 90 -2.48 1.32 9.12
C LEU A 90 -3.25 1.28 10.45
N GLU A 91 -2.61 1.66 11.55
CA GLU A 91 -3.21 1.71 12.88
C GLU A 91 -4.41 2.68 12.92
N LYS A 92 -4.25 3.90 12.37
CA LYS A 92 -5.34 4.89 12.23
C LYS A 92 -6.52 4.35 11.43
N ASN A 93 -6.26 3.50 10.43
CA ASN A 93 -7.29 2.88 9.60
C ASN A 93 -7.79 1.54 10.14
N GLY A 94 -7.59 1.24 11.42
CA GLY A 94 -8.15 0.04 12.08
C GLY A 94 -7.43 -1.27 11.72
N LEU A 95 -6.27 -1.21 11.07
CA LEU A 95 -5.44 -2.37 10.72
C LEU A 95 -4.34 -2.59 11.77
N HIS A 96 -4.72 -2.65 13.05
CA HIS A 96 -3.77 -2.69 14.17
C HIS A 96 -2.82 -3.89 14.12
N GLU A 97 -3.33 -5.10 13.84
CA GLU A 97 -2.50 -6.30 13.73
C GLU A 97 -1.46 -6.20 12.61
N LEU A 98 -1.84 -5.62 11.47
CA LEU A 98 -0.93 -5.39 10.36
C LEU A 98 0.10 -4.31 10.72
N ALA A 99 -0.32 -3.25 11.41
CA ALA A 99 0.57 -2.17 11.85
C ALA A 99 1.66 -2.66 12.81
N GLU A 100 1.32 -3.46 13.82
CA GLU A 100 2.29 -4.02 14.78
C GLU A 100 3.35 -4.88 14.09
N ARG A 101 2.94 -5.65 13.08
CA ARG A 101 3.86 -6.46 12.28
C ARG A 101 4.80 -5.63 11.42
N MET A 102 4.39 -4.44 11.00
CA MET A 102 5.27 -3.51 10.27
C MET A 102 6.32 -2.87 11.20
N LYS A 103 6.07 -2.80 12.51
CA LYS A 103 6.99 -2.27 13.53
C LYS A 103 8.02 -3.30 14.01
N GLY A 104 7.77 -4.61 13.82
CA GLY A 104 8.56 -5.70 14.41
C GLY A 104 8.99 -6.82 13.45
N GLY A 105 9.74 -6.47 12.40
CA GLY A 105 10.42 -7.43 11.50
C GLY A 105 11.93 -7.35 11.61
#